data_AF-A0AAU1BC92-F1
#
_entry.id   AF-A0AAU1BC92-F1
#
_cell.length_a   1.000
_cell.length_b   1.000
_cell.length_c   1.000
_cell.angle_alpha   90.00
_cell.angle_beta   90.00
_cell.angle_gamma   90.00
#
_symmetry.space_group_name_H-M   'P 1'
#
loop_
_entity.id
_entity.type
_entity.pdbx_description
1 polymer ?
#
loop_
_entity_poly.entity_id
_entity_poly.type
_entity_poly.pdbx_seq_one_letter_code
_entity_poly.pdbx_strand_id
1 'polypeptide(L)'
;MADTATGESAALDDLKLALAWIYGDVVHHDTARRQEAGLLGLQERFRAAVSLVAWIMLHTTGLLHKIRAMQSAGALHLASEVFEEPVTLTSTTVLLEGKIRIAPAGTPAPGSAIEPLGPDWKIPLLPHVDPEG
;
A
#
# COMPACT_ATOMS: atom_id res chain seq x y z
N MET A 1 -6.95 6.99 -27.99
CA MET A 1 -7.79 8.01 -28.68
C MET A 1 -6.99 9.31 -28.65
N ALA A 2 -6.81 9.97 -29.80
CA ALA A 2 -6.09 11.24 -29.87
C ALA A 2 -7.01 12.40 -29.49
N ASP A 3 -6.53 13.33 -28.67
CA ASP A 3 -7.19 14.62 -28.50
C ASP A 3 -6.95 15.46 -29.76
N THR A 4 -7.98 15.59 -30.57
CA THR A 4 -7.93 16.31 -31.85
C THR A 4 -7.73 17.82 -31.69
N ALA A 5 -7.91 18.37 -30.48
CA ALA A 5 -7.74 19.80 -30.20
C ALA A 5 -6.28 20.19 -29.90
N THR A 6 -5.51 19.30 -29.28
CA THR A 6 -4.11 19.56 -28.85
C THR A 6 -3.08 18.77 -29.64
N GLY A 7 -3.47 17.69 -30.32
CA GLY A 7 -2.56 16.81 -31.05
C GLY A 7 -1.75 15.87 -30.17
N GLU A 8 -2.02 15.82 -28.86
CA GLU A 8 -1.38 14.87 -27.96
C GLU A 8 -1.90 13.45 -28.18
N SER A 9 -0.98 12.57 -28.61
CA SER A 9 -1.18 11.12 -28.64
C SER A 9 -0.53 10.52 -27.39
N ALA A 10 -1.29 10.36 -26.32
CA ALA A 10 -0.87 9.50 -25.23
C ALA A 10 -1.06 8.04 -25.66
N ALA A 11 0.03 7.38 -26.05
CA ALA A 11 0.10 5.93 -26.03
C ALA A 11 0.13 5.49 -24.56
N LEU A 12 -1.04 5.52 -23.92
CA LEU A 12 -1.18 5.06 -22.54
C LEU A 12 -1.27 3.53 -22.58
N ASP A 13 -0.27 2.89 -21.97
CA ASP A 13 -0.22 1.45 -21.76
C ASP A 13 -1.43 0.99 -20.92
N ASP A 14 -2.13 -0.05 -21.38
CA ASP A 14 -3.31 -0.62 -20.71
C ASP A 14 -3.01 -1.01 -19.26
N LEU A 15 -1.76 -1.42 -18.97
CA LEU A 15 -1.32 -1.68 -17.62
C LEU A 15 -1.31 -0.41 -16.76
N LYS A 16 -0.77 0.70 -17.28
CA LYS A 16 -0.76 2.00 -16.57
C LYS A 16 -2.19 2.48 -16.31
N LEU A 17 -3.08 2.31 -17.28
CA LEU A 17 -4.49 2.68 -17.13
C LEU A 17 -5.20 1.84 -16.06
N ALA A 18 -4.93 0.53 -16.00
CA ALA A 18 -5.47 -0.35 -14.98
C ALA A 18 -4.89 -0.05 -13.58
N LEU A 19 -3.58 0.23 -13.49
CA LEU A 19 -2.91 0.60 -12.24
C LEU A 19 -3.42 1.93 -11.68
N ALA A 20 -3.74 2.90 -12.54
CA ALA A 20 -4.36 4.15 -12.14
C ALA A 20 -5.71 3.94 -11.44
N TRP A 21 -6.47 2.91 -11.81
CA TRP A 21 -7.70 2.55 -11.09
C TRP A 21 -7.40 1.85 -9.77
N ILE A 22 -6.70 0.70 -9.80
CA ILE A 22 -6.57 -0.13 -8.59
C ILE A 22 -5.72 0.55 -7.53
N TYR A 23 -4.61 1.20 -7.89
CA TYR A 23 -3.74 1.88 -6.92
C TYR A 23 -4.09 3.36 -6.75
N GLY A 24 -4.47 4.05 -7.83
CA GLY A 24 -4.76 5.48 -7.82
C GLY A 24 -6.15 5.85 -7.31
N ASP A 25 -7.19 5.10 -7.69
CA ASP A 25 -8.57 5.39 -7.25
C ASP A 25 -9.00 4.56 -6.02
N VAL A 26 -8.58 3.29 -5.91
CA VAL A 26 -9.14 2.34 -4.92
C VAL A 26 -8.24 2.13 -3.69
N VAL A 27 -7.01 1.63 -3.88
CA VAL A 27 -6.23 1.04 -2.76
C VAL A 27 -5.36 2.05 -2.04
N HIS A 28 -4.58 2.87 -2.75
CA HIS A 28 -3.58 3.77 -2.13
C HIS A 28 -3.91 5.25 -2.26
N HIS A 29 -4.95 5.60 -3.02
CA HIS A 29 -5.22 6.99 -3.42
C HIS A 29 -3.94 7.67 -3.98
N ASP A 30 -3.17 6.90 -4.75
CA ASP A 30 -1.90 7.36 -5.33
C ASP A 30 -2.18 8.39 -6.43
N THR A 31 -2.00 9.65 -6.09
CA THR A 31 -2.31 10.77 -6.98
C THR A 31 -1.38 10.83 -8.20
N ALA A 32 -0.15 10.34 -8.11
CA ALA A 32 0.78 10.28 -9.24
C ALA A 32 0.28 9.25 -10.27
N ARG A 33 -0.11 8.06 -9.80
CA ARG A 33 -0.69 7.01 -10.67
C ARG A 33 -2.00 7.44 -11.30
N ARG A 34 -2.82 8.19 -10.58
CA ARG A 34 -4.06 8.75 -11.13
C ARG A 34 -3.79 9.81 -12.21
N GLN A 35 -2.76 10.65 -12.05
CA GLN A 35 -2.37 11.67 -13.02
C GLN A 35 -1.78 11.07 -14.30
N GLU A 36 -1.08 9.94 -14.22
CA GLU A 36 -0.57 9.21 -15.41
C GLU A 36 -1.70 8.87 -16.40
N ALA A 37 -2.93 8.67 -15.92
CA ALA A 37 -4.12 8.42 -16.72
C ALA A 37 -5.08 9.62 -16.79
N GLY A 38 -4.60 10.84 -16.55
CA GLY A 38 -5.42 12.05 -16.39
C GLY A 38 -6.27 12.42 -17.61
N LEU A 39 -5.90 11.96 -18.81
CA LEU A 39 -6.65 12.14 -20.06
C LEU A 39 -7.91 11.25 -20.15
N LEU A 40 -8.00 10.20 -19.32
CA LEU A 40 -9.09 9.24 -19.34
C LEU A 40 -9.84 9.27 -18.01
N GLY A 41 -11.16 9.12 -18.06
CA GLY A 41 -12.03 9.21 -16.90
C GLY A 41 -12.00 7.97 -16.01
N LEU A 42 -12.74 8.04 -14.91
CA LEU A 42 -12.90 6.92 -13.96
C LEU A 42 -13.47 5.66 -14.65
N GLN A 43 -14.37 5.84 -15.62
CA GLN A 43 -15.03 4.74 -16.31
C GLN A 43 -14.07 3.96 -17.21
N GLU A 44 -13.19 4.64 -17.93
CA GLU A 44 -12.15 4.04 -18.77
C GLU A 44 -11.13 3.30 -17.91
N ARG A 45 -10.71 3.92 -16.81
CA ARG A 45 -9.83 3.31 -15.79
C ARG A 45 -10.42 2.03 -15.21
N PHE A 46 -11.70 2.07 -14.82
CA PHE A 46 -12.42 0.89 -14.32
C PHE A 46 -12.47 -0.23 -15.36
N ARG A 47 -12.85 0.07 -16.61
CA ARG A 47 -12.97 -0.94 -17.67
C ARG A 47 -11.63 -1.60 -17.99
N ALA A 48 -10.53 -0.85 -17.97
CA ALA A 48 -9.18 -1.39 -18.16
C ALA A 48 -8.77 -2.31 -17.00
N ALA A 49 -9.08 -1.93 -15.75
CA ALA A 49 -8.66 -2.67 -14.59
C ALA A 49 -9.48 -3.94 -14.32
N VAL A 50 -10.81 -3.89 -14.47
CA VAL A 50 -11.69 -5.00 -14.04
C VAL A 50 -11.38 -6.30 -14.78
N SER A 51 -11.25 -6.24 -16.10
CA SER A 51 -10.90 -7.43 -16.88
C SER A 51 -9.50 -7.92 -16.51
N LEU A 52 -8.50 -7.04 -16.43
CA LEU A 52 -7.13 -7.43 -16.06
C LEU A 52 -7.10 -8.15 -14.70
N VAL A 53 -7.73 -7.56 -13.68
CA VAL A 53 -7.78 -8.12 -12.32
C VAL A 53 -8.51 -9.46 -12.32
N ALA A 54 -9.66 -9.56 -12.98
CA ALA A 54 -10.41 -10.83 -13.08
C ALA A 54 -9.58 -11.93 -13.77
N TRP A 55 -8.87 -11.59 -14.84
CA TRP A 55 -7.99 -12.52 -15.54
C TRP A 55 -6.84 -13.00 -14.66
N ILE A 56 -6.18 -12.09 -13.93
CA ILE A 56 -5.12 -12.43 -12.97
C ILE A 56 -5.64 -13.37 -11.89
N MET A 57 -6.83 -13.10 -11.32
CA MET A 57 -7.44 -13.95 -10.31
C MET A 57 -7.70 -15.36 -10.85
N LEU A 58 -8.33 -15.48 -12.02
CA LEU A 58 -8.61 -16.78 -12.64
C LEU A 58 -7.33 -17.57 -12.95
N HIS A 59 -6.29 -16.92 -13.47
CA HIS A 59 -5.02 -17.57 -13.79
C HIS A 59 -4.25 -17.99 -12.54
N THR A 60 -4.25 -17.14 -11.51
CA THR A 60 -3.64 -17.45 -10.21
C THR A 60 -4.31 -18.67 -9.57
N THR A 61 -5.64 -18.71 -9.54
CA THR A 61 -6.39 -19.86 -9.02
C THR A 61 -6.16 -21.12 -9.85
N GLY A 62 -6.18 -21.00 -11.18
CA GLY A 62 -5.90 -22.12 -12.09
C GLY A 62 -4.49 -22.68 -11.91
N LEU A 63 -3.49 -21.81 -11.77
CA LEU A 63 -2.12 -22.19 -11.48
C LEU A 63 -2.00 -22.93 -10.14
N LEU A 64 -2.63 -22.40 -9.08
CA LEU A 64 -2.66 -23.06 -7.78
C LEU A 64 -3.28 -24.47 -7.86
N HIS A 65 -4.40 -24.61 -8.57
CA HIS A 65 -5.02 -25.93 -8.80
C HIS A 65 -4.07 -26.88 -9.53
N LYS A 66 -3.36 -26.39 -10.56
CA LYS A 66 -2.39 -27.21 -11.30
C LYS A 66 -1.23 -27.65 -10.42
N ILE A 67 -0.67 -26.74 -9.61
CA ILE A 67 0.40 -27.04 -8.65
C ILE A 67 -0.07 -28.11 -7.65
N ARG A 68 -1.25 -27.95 -7.06
CA ARG A 68 -1.83 -28.94 -6.13
C ARG A 68 -2.03 -30.31 -6.79
N ALA A 69 -2.50 -30.35 -8.04
CA ALA A 69 -2.65 -31.60 -8.78
C ALA A 69 -1.30 -32.27 -9.09
N MET A 70 -0.25 -31.51 -9.39
CA MET A 70 1.09 -32.06 -9.59
C MET A 70 1.69 -32.59 -8.28
N GLN A 71 1.46 -31.89 -7.17
CA GLN A 71 1.86 -32.35 -5.83
C GLN A 71 1.18 -33.67 -5.47
N SER A 72 -0.15 -33.77 -5.63
CA SER A 72 -0.89 -34.98 -5.29
C SER A 72 -0.55 -36.17 -6.19
N ALA A 73 -0.14 -35.91 -7.43
CA ALA A 73 0.34 -36.92 -8.37
C ALA A 73 1.82 -37.32 -8.14
N GLY A 74 2.54 -36.69 -7.19
CA GLY A 74 3.97 -36.92 -6.96
C GLY A 74 4.89 -36.39 -8.06
N ALA A 75 4.37 -35.58 -8.99
CA ALA A 75 5.15 -34.95 -10.05
C ALA A 75 5.91 -33.70 -9.56
N LEU A 76 5.49 -33.17 -8.41
CA LEU A 76 6.09 -32.03 -7.73
C LEU A 76 6.15 -32.34 -6.23
N HIS A 77 7.21 -31.91 -5.55
CA HIS A 77 7.41 -32.13 -4.11
C HIS A 77 7.73 -30.81 -3.42
N LEU A 78 6.69 -30.10 -3.00
CA LEU A 78 6.76 -28.90 -2.16
C LEU A 78 6.44 -29.25 -0.70
N ALA A 79 6.96 -28.45 0.22
CA ALA A 79 6.64 -28.55 1.63
C ALA A 79 5.17 -28.16 1.89
N SER A 80 4.50 -28.77 2.87
CA SER A 80 3.07 -28.56 3.14
C SER A 80 2.77 -27.12 3.55
N GLU A 81 3.73 -26.47 4.21
CA GLU A 81 3.66 -25.09 4.66
C GLU A 81 3.36 -24.13 3.49
N VAL A 82 3.85 -24.42 2.28
CA VAL A 82 3.58 -23.62 1.07
C VAL A 82 2.08 -23.51 0.76
N PHE A 83 1.28 -24.49 1.17
CA PHE A 83 -0.16 -24.52 0.92
C PHE A 83 -1.01 -24.15 2.13
N GLU A 84 -0.44 -24.24 3.34
CA GLU A 84 -1.17 -24.19 4.60
C GLU A 84 -0.84 -22.94 5.42
N GLU A 85 0.32 -22.32 5.21
CA GLU A 85 0.71 -21.11 5.93
C GLU A 85 -0.28 -19.97 5.63
N PRO A 86 -0.91 -19.37 6.67
CA PRO A 86 -1.82 -18.25 6.47
C PRO A 86 -1.07 -17.00 6.00
N VAL A 87 -1.34 -16.54 4.78
CA VAL A 87 -0.87 -15.23 4.28
C VAL A 87 -1.85 -14.14 4.69
N THR A 88 -2.02 -13.94 6.00
CA THR A 88 -2.96 -12.97 6.57
C THR A 88 -2.21 -11.85 7.28
N LEU A 89 -2.60 -10.59 7.00
CA LEU A 89 -2.18 -9.45 7.80
C LEU A 89 -2.93 -9.51 9.14
N THR A 90 -2.22 -9.84 10.22
CA THR A 90 -2.82 -10.06 11.54
C THR A 90 -3.17 -8.78 12.29
N SER A 91 -2.63 -7.64 11.86
CA SER A 91 -2.94 -6.32 12.41
C SER A 91 -2.77 -5.25 11.34
N THR A 92 -3.77 -4.38 11.21
CA THR A 92 -3.65 -3.11 10.48
C THR A 92 -3.27 -1.95 11.40
N THR A 93 -3.13 -2.21 12.70
CA THR A 93 -2.75 -1.21 13.69
C THR A 93 -1.24 -1.04 13.69
N VAL A 94 -0.78 0.14 13.30
CA VAL A 94 0.59 0.56 13.49
C VAL A 94 0.69 1.24 14.84
N LEU A 95 1.24 0.56 15.83
CA LEU A 95 1.57 1.16 17.12
C LEU A 95 3.00 1.71 17.05
N LEU A 96 3.13 3.04 16.96
CA LEU A 96 4.41 3.72 17.11
C LEU A 96 4.55 4.21 18.55
N GLU A 97 5.42 3.55 19.32
CA GLU A 97 5.82 4.04 20.64
C GLU A 97 6.74 5.26 20.48
N GLY A 98 6.22 6.44 20.78
CA GLY A 98 6.96 7.70 20.79
C GLY A 98 7.25 8.18 22.20
N LYS A 99 8.43 8.77 22.42
CA LYS A 99 8.71 9.51 23.65
C LYS A 99 8.50 11.00 23.40
N ILE A 100 7.56 11.60 24.10
CA ILE A 100 7.38 13.05 24.09
C ILE A 100 8.46 13.67 24.99
N ARG A 101 9.10 14.74 24.51
CA ARG A 101 9.94 15.61 25.33
C ARG A 101 9.54 17.07 25.14
N ILE A 102 9.67 17.83 26.22
CA ILE A 102 9.34 19.26 26.27
C ILE A 102 10.56 20.07 26.70
N ALA A 103 10.68 21.30 26.21
CA ALA A 103 11.72 22.26 26.59
C ALA A 103 11.10 23.65 26.81
N PRO A 104 11.76 24.55 27.55
CA PRO A 104 11.30 25.93 27.73
C PRO A 104 11.10 26.68 26.41
N ALA A 105 10.23 27.69 26.43
CA ALA A 105 10.03 28.56 25.26
C ALA A 105 11.34 29.30 24.92
N GLY A 106 11.73 29.25 23.64
CA GLY A 106 12.98 29.82 23.14
C GLY A 106 14.14 28.82 23.01
N THR A 107 14.00 27.59 23.50
CA THR A 107 14.97 26.52 23.21
C THR A 107 14.90 26.16 21.70
N PRO A 108 16.04 26.09 20.98
CA PRO A 108 16.06 25.68 19.58
C PRO A 108 15.47 24.29 19.38
N ALA A 109 14.62 24.15 18.35
CA ALA A 109 14.12 22.86 17.92
C ALA A 109 15.25 22.04 17.28
N PRO A 110 15.25 20.70 17.43
CA PRO A 110 16.19 19.84 16.71
C PRO A 110 15.98 19.97 15.20
N GLY A 111 17.07 19.99 14.43
CA GLY A 111 17.03 20.08 12.97
C GLY A 111 16.64 18.78 12.29
N SER A 112 16.64 17.65 13.01
CA SER A 112 16.17 16.36 12.49
C SER A 112 15.67 15.43 13.61
N ALA A 113 14.91 14.40 13.23
CA ALA A 113 14.39 13.40 14.16
C ALA A 113 15.46 12.48 14.78
N ILE A 114 16.68 12.47 14.23
CA ILE A 114 17.80 11.64 14.71
C ILE A 114 18.84 12.44 15.49
N GLU A 115 18.69 13.77 15.54
CA GLU A 115 19.59 14.64 16.30
C GLU A 115 19.38 14.42 17.81
N PRO A 116 20.46 14.20 18.59
CA PRO A 116 20.34 14.11 20.03
C PRO A 116 19.74 15.39 20.62
N LEU A 117 18.66 15.23 21.38
CA LEU A 117 18.05 16.35 22.08
C LEU A 117 18.97 16.86 23.19
N GLY A 118 19.15 18.18 23.25
CA GLY A 118 19.96 18.84 24.28
C GLY A 118 19.38 18.67 25.70
N PRO A 119 20.15 19.05 26.74
CA PRO A 119 19.81 18.79 28.15
C PRO A 119 18.51 19.48 28.62
N ASP A 120 18.06 20.51 27.90
CA ASP A 120 16.82 21.24 28.23
C ASP A 120 15.54 20.47 27.85
N TRP A 121 15.66 19.43 27.01
CA TRP A 121 14.54 18.59 26.58
C TRP A 121 14.28 17.46 27.58
N LYS A 122 13.20 17.61 28.36
CA LYS A 122 12.82 16.69 29.42
C LYS A 122 11.59 15.88 29.06
N ILE A 123 11.51 14.67 29.58
CA ILE A 123 10.28 13.88 29.50
C ILE A 123 9.24 14.59 30.39
N PRO A 124 8.04 14.93 29.88
CA PRO A 124 7.00 15.47 30.74
C PRO A 124 6.64 14.44 31.80
N LEU A 125 6.49 14.86 33.05
CA LEU A 125 5.78 14.07 34.04
C LEU A 125 4.34 13.94 33.54
N LEU A 126 3.95 12.74 33.10
CA LEU A 126 2.53 12.45 32.91
C LEU A 126 1.85 12.64 34.28
N PRO A 127 0.68 13.31 34.34
CA PRO A 127 -0.08 13.36 35.58
C PRO A 127 -0.33 11.92 36.05
N HIS A 128 -0.16 11.68 37.35
CA HIS A 128 -0.60 10.41 37.94
C HIS A 128 -2.11 10.33 37.74
N VAL A 129 -2.55 9.44 36.86
CA VAL A 129 -3.95 9.07 36.79
C VAL A 129 -4.12 8.03 37.88
N ASP A 130 -4.68 8.44 39.01
CA ASP A 130 -5.16 7.48 40.01
C ASP A 130 -6.18 6.57 39.31
N PRO A 131 -6.02 5.23 39.40
CA PRO A 131 -7.07 4.35 38.94
C PRO A 131 -8.23 4.47 39.93
N GLU A 132 -9.39 4.86 39.41
CA GLU A 132 -10.73 4.82 40.03
C GLU A 132 -11.27 6.14 40.62
N GLY A 133 -12.35 6.60 39.97
CA GLY A 133 -13.43 7.43 40.49
C GLY A 133 -14.71 7.08 39.75
#